data_AF-A0A6A8G9L7-F1
#
_entry.id   AF-A0A6A8G9L7-F1
#
_cell.length_a   1.000
_cell.length_b   1.000
_cell.length_c   1.000
_cell.angle_alpha   90.00
_cell.angle_beta   90.00
_cell.angle_gamma   90.00
#
_symmetry.space_group_name_H-M   'P 1'
#
loop_
_entity.id
_entity.type
_entity.pdbx_description
1 polymer ?
#
loop_
_entity_poly.entity_id
_entity_poly.type
_entity_poly.pdbx_seq_one_letter_code
_entity_poly.pdbx_strand_id
1 'polypeptide(L)'
;MAPSSPSPRVLLVAVVVVLAAIGSGFLFVDFEAGTVEESATATTTVASTNSDSLQPVTDAYLVVDAPDTIRDDLTDELVAAYEREGITFTPTDARDSYDRAVVVVVVDEWDPRWTPVLSSGSASWRVVFDAGGHTDHVDAALADEPLLFTSSDGADLVVTAQIDLVLGARGVVSRPAYRGHLLTAVADASVSQTRAQIRRTT
;
A
#
# COMPACT_ATOMS: atom_id res chain seq x y z
N MET A 1 6.09 -31.63 53.84
CA MET A 1 7.00 -30.56 53.40
C MET A 1 6.14 -29.47 52.77
N ALA A 2 6.02 -28.31 53.42
CA ALA A 2 5.31 -27.18 52.83
C ALA A 2 6.24 -26.51 51.78
N PRO A 3 5.75 -26.15 50.59
CA PRO A 3 6.56 -25.44 49.62
C PRO A 3 6.97 -24.09 50.20
N SER A 4 8.28 -23.84 50.24
CA SER A 4 8.84 -22.55 50.59
C SER A 4 8.35 -21.48 49.61
N SER A 5 7.68 -20.45 50.11
CA SER A 5 7.20 -19.32 49.31
C SER A 5 8.35 -18.69 48.53
N PRO A 6 8.18 -18.40 47.22
CA PRO A 6 9.24 -17.77 46.44
C PRO A 6 9.60 -16.42 47.04
N SER A 7 10.91 -16.10 47.06
CA SER A 7 11.37 -14.82 47.58
C SER A 7 10.79 -13.65 46.74
N PRO A 8 10.56 -12.47 47.34
CA PRO A 8 10.01 -11.32 46.62
C PRO A 8 10.84 -10.91 45.39
N ARG A 9 12.15 -11.19 45.39
CA ARG A 9 13.02 -10.98 44.21
C ARG A 9 12.70 -11.93 43.07
N VAL A 10 12.44 -13.21 43.36
CA VAL A 10 12.06 -14.22 42.36
C VAL A 10 10.68 -13.90 41.79
N LEU A 11 9.74 -13.45 42.63
CA LEU A 11 8.42 -13.01 42.18
C LEU A 11 8.52 -11.81 41.22
N LEU A 12 9.33 -10.81 41.56
CA LEU A 12 9.51 -9.61 40.73
C LEU A 12 10.14 -9.96 39.37
N VAL A 13 11.18 -10.80 39.36
CA VAL A 13 11.80 -11.27 38.10
C VAL A 13 10.78 -12.03 37.25
N ALA A 14 10.00 -12.94 37.86
CA ALA A 14 8.97 -13.68 37.14
C ALA A 14 7.92 -12.74 36.52
N VAL A 15 7.46 -11.73 37.26
CA VAL A 15 6.52 -10.72 36.73
C VAL A 15 7.13 -9.93 35.58
N VAL A 16 8.37 -9.48 35.71
CA VAL A 16 9.07 -8.75 34.63
C VAL A 16 9.22 -9.61 33.39
N VAL A 17 9.59 -10.89 33.53
CA VAL A 17 9.72 -11.83 32.40
C VAL A 17 8.37 -12.04 31.71
N VAL A 18 7.28 -12.21 32.48
CA VAL A 18 5.93 -12.35 31.92
C VAL A 18 5.50 -11.08 31.19
N LEU A 19 5.73 -9.90 31.76
CA LEU A 19 5.41 -8.63 31.11
C LEU A 19 6.25 -8.41 29.85
N ALA A 20 7.53 -8.79 29.87
CA ALA A 20 8.40 -8.74 28.70
C ALA A 20 7.91 -9.70 27.61
N ALA A 21 7.50 -10.93 27.97
CA ALA A 21 6.96 -11.89 27.03
C ALA A 21 5.66 -11.39 26.39
N ILE A 22 4.72 -10.88 27.20
CA ILE A 22 3.45 -10.32 26.69
C ILE A 22 3.72 -9.11 25.79
N GLY A 23 4.58 -8.18 26.25
CA GLY A 23 4.95 -6.99 25.47
C GLY A 23 5.64 -7.34 24.14
N SER A 24 6.48 -8.37 24.13
CA SER A 24 7.10 -8.87 22.89
C SER A 24 6.06 -9.45 21.93
N GLY A 25 5.01 -10.10 22.45
CA GLY A 25 3.90 -10.59 21.63
C GLY A 25 3.29 -9.50 20.77
N PHE A 26 2.97 -8.34 21.37
CA PHE A 26 2.41 -7.19 20.63
C PHE A 26 3.32 -6.64 19.52
N LEU A 27 4.62 -6.88 19.58
CA LEU A 27 5.58 -6.34 18.62
C LEU A 27 5.89 -7.31 17.47
N PHE A 28 5.71 -8.62 17.68
CA PHE A 28 6.20 -9.65 16.75
C PHE A 28 5.14 -10.67 16.32
N VAL A 29 4.05 -10.81 17.06
CA VAL A 29 2.97 -11.77 16.75
C VAL A 29 1.81 -11.01 16.14
N ASP A 30 1.30 -11.52 15.02
CA ASP A 30 0.09 -11.01 14.40
C ASP A 30 -1.15 -11.51 15.17
N PHE A 31 -1.85 -10.58 15.81
CA PHE A 31 -3.15 -10.80 16.40
C PHE A 31 -3.96 -9.51 16.47
N GLU A 32 -5.27 -9.70 16.44
CA GLU A 32 -6.26 -8.65 16.55
C GLU A 32 -7.48 -9.15 17.33
N ALA A 33 -7.93 -8.32 18.26
CA ALA A 33 -9.22 -8.42 18.92
C ALA A 33 -9.79 -7.00 19.05
N GLY A 34 -10.33 -6.49 17.94
CA GLY A 34 -10.76 -5.11 17.84
C GLY A 34 -11.64 -4.83 16.63
N THR A 35 -11.81 -3.54 16.36
CA THR A 35 -12.50 -3.01 15.18
C THR A 35 -11.59 -2.01 14.49
N VAL A 36 -11.51 -2.11 13.17
CA VAL A 36 -10.83 -1.14 12.30
C VAL A 36 -11.88 -0.30 11.59
N GLU A 37 -11.70 1.02 11.66
CA GLU A 37 -12.47 2.03 10.95
C GLU A 37 -11.54 2.67 9.93
N GLU A 38 -11.99 2.73 8.67
CA GLU A 38 -11.21 3.24 7.56
C GLU A 38 -12.04 4.29 6.80
N SER A 39 -11.38 5.38 6.40
CA SER A 39 -11.95 6.38 5.49
C SER A 39 -10.90 6.78 4.47
N ALA A 40 -11.14 6.45 3.21
CA ALA A 40 -10.35 6.86 2.06
C ALA A 40 -11.09 7.91 1.24
N THR A 41 -10.39 8.98 0.84
CA THR A 41 -10.87 9.96 -0.15
C THR A 41 -9.91 9.93 -1.33
N ALA A 42 -10.46 9.96 -2.56
CA ALA A 42 -9.64 9.94 -3.75
C ALA A 42 -10.08 11.01 -4.75
N THR A 43 -9.10 11.62 -5.42
CA THR A 43 -9.32 12.49 -6.58
C THR A 43 -8.66 11.86 -7.79
N THR A 44 -9.45 11.45 -8.77
CA THR A 44 -8.99 10.72 -9.94
C THR A 44 -9.16 11.55 -11.20
N THR A 45 -8.08 11.68 -11.97
CA THR A 45 -8.02 12.31 -13.28
C THR A 45 -7.73 11.24 -14.33
N VAL A 46 -8.48 11.28 -15.43
CA VAL A 46 -8.28 10.38 -16.56
C VAL A 46 -8.04 11.23 -17.80
N ALA A 47 -6.96 10.92 -18.52
CA ALA A 47 -6.64 11.52 -19.80
C ALA A 47 -6.40 10.41 -20.81
N SER A 48 -6.97 10.55 -22.01
CA SER A 48 -6.90 9.52 -23.03
C SER A 48 -7.01 10.08 -24.44
N THR A 49 -6.35 9.43 -25.39
CA THR A 49 -6.46 9.67 -26.83
C THR A 49 -6.76 8.34 -27.50
N ASN A 50 -7.81 8.24 -28.32
CA ASN A 50 -8.17 7.01 -29.05
C ASN A 50 -8.23 5.72 -28.18
N SER A 51 -8.68 5.82 -26.94
CA SER A 51 -8.65 4.72 -25.96
C SER A 51 -9.40 3.46 -26.39
N ASP A 52 -10.38 3.57 -27.28
CA ASP A 52 -11.12 2.43 -27.86
C ASP A 52 -10.23 1.47 -28.68
N SER A 53 -9.01 1.89 -29.03
CA SER A 53 -8.04 1.07 -29.77
C SER A 53 -6.95 0.45 -28.89
N LEU A 54 -6.99 0.69 -27.58
CA LEU A 54 -6.05 0.12 -26.62
C LEU A 54 -6.34 -1.37 -26.43
N GLN A 55 -5.27 -2.13 -26.19
CA GLN A 55 -5.39 -3.53 -25.88
C GLN A 55 -5.75 -3.74 -24.40
N PRO A 56 -6.45 -4.85 -24.10
CA PRO A 56 -6.69 -5.27 -22.72
C PRO A 56 -5.38 -5.37 -21.94
N VAL A 57 -5.29 -4.72 -20.78
CA VAL A 57 -4.12 -4.85 -19.92
C VAL A 57 -4.32 -6.04 -18.98
N THR A 58 -3.58 -7.12 -19.25
CA THR A 58 -3.55 -8.33 -18.40
C THR A 58 -2.25 -8.44 -17.59
N ASP A 59 -1.21 -7.75 -18.03
CA ASP A 59 0.10 -7.71 -17.39
C ASP A 59 0.72 -6.32 -17.47
N ALA A 60 1.38 -5.91 -16.40
CA ALA A 60 1.94 -4.57 -16.26
C ALA A 60 3.17 -4.58 -15.34
N TYR A 61 3.96 -3.51 -15.40
CA TYR A 61 5.00 -3.24 -14.40
C TYR A 61 4.43 -2.47 -13.22
N LEU A 62 4.98 -2.71 -12.03
CA LEU A 62 4.68 -1.94 -10.83
C LEU A 62 5.97 -1.25 -10.36
N VAL A 63 5.95 0.07 -10.31
CA VAL A 63 7.01 0.90 -9.71
C VAL A 63 6.48 1.47 -8.41
N VAL A 64 7.18 1.26 -7.30
CA VAL A 64 6.76 1.75 -5.98
C VAL A 64 7.83 2.66 -5.42
N ASP A 65 7.52 3.94 -5.32
CA ASP A 65 8.30 4.90 -4.54
C ASP A 65 7.63 5.11 -3.19
N ALA A 66 8.26 4.59 -2.15
CA ALA A 66 7.74 4.63 -0.79
C ALA A 66 8.91 4.61 0.20
N PRO A 67 8.68 5.00 1.47
CA PRO A 67 9.69 4.86 2.50
C PRO A 67 10.24 3.43 2.57
N ASP A 68 11.56 3.27 2.69
CA ASP A 68 12.23 1.96 2.75
C ASP A 68 11.64 1.05 3.83
N THR A 69 11.08 1.64 4.89
CA THR A 69 10.47 0.88 5.98
C THR A 69 9.17 0.19 5.62
N ILE A 70 8.56 0.46 4.47
CA ILE A 70 7.31 -0.17 3.99
C ILE A 70 7.35 -0.61 2.54
N ARG A 71 8.34 -0.18 1.75
CA ARG A 71 8.34 -0.36 0.29
C ARG A 71 8.13 -1.82 -0.13
N ASP A 72 8.87 -2.75 0.45
CA ASP A 72 8.80 -4.16 0.08
C ASP A 72 7.42 -4.76 0.43
N ASP A 73 6.97 -4.60 1.69
CA ASP A 73 5.67 -5.11 2.14
C ASP A 73 4.50 -4.49 1.35
N LEU A 74 4.58 -3.19 1.03
CA LEU A 74 3.57 -2.49 0.23
C LEU A 74 3.57 -3.00 -1.22
N THR A 75 4.74 -3.26 -1.78
CA THR A 75 4.89 -3.81 -3.14
C THR A 75 4.24 -5.18 -3.22
N ASP A 76 4.51 -6.07 -2.26
CA ASP A 76 3.92 -7.40 -2.19
C ASP A 76 2.39 -7.33 -2.06
N GLU A 77 1.88 -6.44 -1.20
CA GLU A 77 0.44 -6.26 -0.99
C GLU A 77 -0.25 -5.68 -2.24
N LEU A 78 0.38 -4.71 -2.93
CA LEU A 78 -0.12 -4.17 -4.19
C LEU A 78 -0.19 -5.24 -5.28
N VAL A 79 0.86 -6.05 -5.43
CA VAL A 79 0.86 -7.17 -6.39
C VAL A 79 -0.29 -8.12 -6.07
N ALA A 80 -0.41 -8.57 -4.81
CA ALA A 80 -1.49 -9.45 -4.40
C ALA A 80 -2.88 -8.83 -4.64
N ALA A 81 -3.03 -7.51 -4.43
CA ALA A 81 -4.29 -6.79 -4.65
C ALA A 81 -4.69 -6.73 -6.13
N TYR A 82 -3.74 -6.45 -7.03
CA TYR A 82 -4.00 -6.47 -8.47
C TYR A 82 -4.21 -7.88 -9.02
N GLU A 83 -3.48 -8.88 -8.52
CA GLU A 83 -3.64 -10.28 -8.92
C GLU A 83 -5.02 -10.81 -8.57
N ARG A 84 -5.58 -10.43 -7.41
CA ARG A 84 -6.99 -10.71 -7.05
C ARG A 84 -7.98 -10.18 -8.08
N GLU A 85 -7.61 -9.11 -8.78
CA GLU A 85 -8.42 -8.49 -9.82
C GLU A 85 -8.15 -9.03 -11.24
N GLY A 86 -7.23 -9.99 -11.36
CA GLY A 86 -6.90 -10.70 -12.59
C GLY A 86 -5.80 -10.04 -13.43
N ILE A 87 -5.00 -9.13 -12.84
CA ILE A 87 -3.90 -8.43 -13.53
C ILE A 87 -2.59 -8.85 -12.89
N THR A 88 -1.65 -9.33 -13.69
CA THR A 88 -0.33 -9.73 -13.20
C THR A 88 0.63 -8.54 -13.23
N PHE A 89 1.12 -8.14 -12.05
CA PHE A 89 2.14 -7.10 -11.95
C PHE A 89 3.53 -7.69 -11.75
N THR A 90 4.51 -7.11 -12.43
CA THR A 90 5.93 -7.38 -12.17
C THR A 90 6.54 -6.17 -11.48
N PRO A 91 6.88 -6.26 -10.19
CA PRO A 91 7.63 -5.23 -9.50
C PRO A 91 8.94 -4.90 -10.22
N THR A 92 9.26 -3.62 -10.31
CA THR A 92 10.52 -3.14 -10.85
C THR A 92 10.90 -1.78 -10.30
N ASP A 93 12.20 -1.52 -10.26
CA ASP A 93 12.73 -0.16 -10.19
C ASP A 93 12.40 0.61 -11.47
N ALA A 94 12.49 1.94 -11.41
CA ALA A 94 12.38 2.80 -12.58
C ALA A 94 13.45 2.43 -13.64
N ARG A 95 13.05 2.45 -14.91
CA ARG A 95 13.88 2.06 -16.06
C ARG A 95 13.80 3.08 -17.18
N ASP A 96 14.78 3.03 -18.07
CA ASP A 96 14.83 3.88 -19.27
C ASP A 96 13.70 3.58 -20.28
N SER A 97 13.11 2.38 -20.23
CA SER A 97 12.00 2.00 -21.10
C SER A 97 11.10 0.91 -20.52
N TYR A 98 9.84 0.93 -20.94
CA TYR A 98 8.83 -0.09 -20.65
C TYR A 98 8.20 -0.56 -21.96
N ASP A 99 7.88 -1.85 -22.03
CA ASP A 99 7.31 -2.52 -23.21
C ASP A 99 5.83 -2.91 -23.03
N ARG A 100 5.24 -2.53 -21.90
CA ARG A 100 3.84 -2.75 -21.52
C ARG A 100 3.42 -1.71 -20.48
N ALA A 101 2.14 -1.73 -20.14
CA ALA A 101 1.55 -0.82 -19.17
C ALA A 101 2.34 -0.76 -17.84
N VAL A 102 2.31 0.39 -17.20
CA VAL A 102 3.01 0.65 -15.93
C VAL A 102 2.04 1.25 -14.93
N VAL A 103 2.11 0.78 -13.69
CA VAL A 103 1.54 1.47 -12.53
C VAL A 103 2.68 1.99 -11.67
N VAL A 104 2.65 3.27 -11.36
CA VAL A 104 3.53 3.93 -10.42
C VAL A 104 2.72 4.24 -9.16
N VAL A 105 3.22 3.86 -8.00
CA VAL A 105 2.67 4.23 -6.70
C VAL A 105 3.71 5.04 -5.95
N VAL A 106 3.37 6.28 -5.59
CA VAL A 106 4.26 7.18 -4.85
C VAL A 106 3.62 7.54 -3.51
N VAL A 107 4.22 7.10 -2.41
CA VAL A 107 3.74 7.39 -1.05
C VAL A 107 4.35 8.71 -0.56
N ASP A 108 3.53 9.76 -0.57
CA ASP A 108 3.93 11.11 -0.19
C ASP A 108 3.96 11.28 1.35
N GLU A 109 3.00 10.69 2.06
CA GLU A 109 2.92 10.73 3.52
C GLU A 109 2.58 9.35 4.11
N TRP A 110 3.26 8.99 5.19
CA TRP A 110 3.03 7.77 5.96
C TRP A 110 3.23 8.03 7.46
N ASP A 111 2.14 8.26 8.20
CA ASP A 111 2.16 8.55 9.65
C ASP A 111 1.37 7.50 10.45
N PRO A 112 1.90 6.27 10.62
CA PRO A 112 1.29 5.26 11.47
C PRO A 112 1.58 5.52 12.95
N ARG A 113 0.54 5.61 13.77
CA ARG A 113 0.66 5.70 15.24
C ARG A 113 0.01 4.50 15.90
N TRP A 114 0.85 3.53 16.22
CA TRP A 114 0.40 2.31 16.88
C TRP A 114 0.46 2.44 18.40
N THR A 115 -0.65 2.10 19.06
CA THR A 115 -0.64 1.64 20.45
C THR A 115 -1.48 0.38 20.59
N PRO A 116 -1.17 -0.52 21.54
CA PRO A 116 -1.82 -1.82 21.67
C PRO A 116 -3.36 -1.80 21.77
N VAL A 117 -3.96 -0.69 22.21
CA VAL A 117 -5.40 -0.57 22.50
C VAL A 117 -6.10 0.45 21.60
N LEU A 118 -5.36 1.46 21.13
CA LEU A 118 -5.88 2.54 20.31
C LEU A 118 -4.82 2.96 19.30
N SER A 119 -4.96 2.50 18.07
CA SER A 119 -4.06 2.90 16.99
C SER A 119 -4.77 3.84 16.03
N SER A 120 -4.01 4.72 15.41
CA SER A 120 -4.49 5.67 14.43
C SER A 120 -3.38 5.98 13.45
N GLY A 121 -3.70 6.25 12.20
CA GLY A 121 -2.71 6.67 11.23
C GLY A 121 -3.33 7.25 10.00
N SER A 122 -2.47 7.88 9.20
CA SER A 122 -2.81 8.40 7.90
C SER A 122 -1.75 8.02 6.87
N ALA A 123 -2.21 7.92 5.63
CA ALA A 123 -1.35 7.80 4.47
C ALA A 123 -1.90 8.70 3.37
N SER A 124 -1.01 9.37 2.63
CA SER A 124 -1.33 10.07 1.39
C SER A 124 -0.40 9.57 0.31
N TRP A 125 -0.96 9.23 -0.85
CA TRP A 125 -0.17 8.69 -1.96
C TRP A 125 -0.83 8.96 -3.29
N ARG A 126 -0.02 8.86 -4.32
CA ARG A 126 -0.40 8.96 -5.72
C ARG A 126 -0.30 7.62 -6.40
N VAL A 127 -1.24 7.37 -7.30
CA VAL A 127 -1.20 6.24 -8.23
C VAL A 127 -1.30 6.78 -9.63
N VAL A 128 -0.36 6.39 -10.49
CA VAL A 128 -0.39 6.67 -11.92
C VAL A 128 -0.42 5.37 -12.68
N PHE A 129 -1.41 5.17 -13.54
CA PHE A 129 -1.47 4.07 -14.48
C PHE A 129 -1.30 4.62 -15.89
N ASP A 130 -0.33 4.11 -16.63
CA ASP A 130 -0.09 4.39 -18.04
C ASP A 130 -0.28 3.09 -18.84
N ALA A 131 -1.23 3.09 -19.76
CA ALA A 131 -1.52 1.93 -20.61
C ALA A 131 -0.45 1.65 -21.66
N GLY A 132 0.26 2.68 -22.14
CA GLY A 132 1.32 2.59 -23.14
C GLY A 132 2.72 2.36 -22.56
N GLY A 133 2.91 2.63 -21.27
CA GLY A 133 4.20 2.47 -20.59
C GLY A 133 5.23 3.53 -21.00
N HIS A 134 4.81 4.79 -21.14
CA HIS A 134 5.70 5.87 -21.54
C HIS A 134 6.62 6.26 -20.37
N THR A 135 7.94 6.20 -20.59
CA THR A 135 8.93 6.57 -19.55
C THR A 135 8.72 8.01 -19.06
N ASP A 136 8.41 8.95 -19.95
CA ASP A 136 8.18 10.36 -19.59
C ASP A 136 7.03 10.52 -18.57
N HIS A 137 5.97 9.69 -18.66
CA HIS A 137 4.88 9.71 -17.69
C HIS A 137 5.29 9.11 -16.35
N VAL A 138 6.11 8.06 -16.36
CA VAL A 138 6.65 7.45 -15.14
C VAL A 138 7.57 8.42 -14.41
N ASP A 139 8.48 9.07 -15.14
CA ASP A 139 9.42 10.05 -14.59
C ASP A 139 8.67 11.27 -14.04
N ALA A 140 7.67 11.77 -14.78
CA ALA A 140 6.82 12.85 -14.29
C ALA A 140 6.03 12.46 -13.03
N ALA A 141 5.53 11.22 -12.94
CA ALA A 141 4.85 10.74 -11.74
C ALA A 141 5.77 10.71 -10.51
N LEU A 142 7.00 10.18 -10.68
CA LEU A 142 8.02 10.11 -9.64
C LEU A 142 8.53 11.50 -9.22
N ALA A 143 8.61 12.44 -10.15
CA ALA A 143 9.06 13.81 -9.91
C ALA A 143 7.94 14.77 -9.42
N ASP A 144 6.69 14.31 -9.39
CA ASP A 144 5.50 15.14 -9.16
C ASP A 144 5.34 16.29 -10.18
N GLU A 145 5.61 15.98 -11.44
CA GLU A 145 5.51 16.91 -12.56
C GLU A 145 4.22 16.66 -13.38
N PRO A 146 3.74 17.67 -14.13
CA PRO A 146 2.58 17.51 -15.00
C PRO A 146 2.83 16.44 -16.08
N LEU A 147 1.85 15.54 -16.26
CA LEU A 147 1.85 14.59 -17.37
C LEU A 147 1.55 15.33 -18.69
N LEU A 148 2.40 15.12 -19.69
CA LEU A 148 2.30 15.78 -20.99
C LEU A 148 1.97 14.76 -22.08
N PHE A 149 0.80 14.93 -22.70
CA PHE A 149 0.40 14.14 -23.85
C PHE A 149 0.88 14.79 -25.14
N THR A 150 1.55 14.02 -26.00
CA THR A 150 1.88 14.48 -27.34
C THR A 150 0.97 13.82 -28.38
N SER A 151 0.57 14.57 -29.40
CA SER A 151 -0.32 14.05 -30.45
C SER A 151 0.32 12.92 -31.27
N SER A 152 1.63 12.69 -31.13
CA SER A 152 2.38 11.63 -31.81
C SER A 152 2.32 10.28 -31.11
N ASP A 153 1.89 10.22 -29.85
CA ASP A 153 1.95 9.00 -29.02
C ASP A 153 0.90 7.96 -29.43
N GLY A 154 -0.05 8.35 -30.29
CA GLY A 154 -1.06 7.43 -30.83
C GLY A 154 -2.23 7.26 -29.85
N ALA A 155 -2.66 6.01 -29.67
CA ALA A 155 -3.70 5.70 -28.70
C ALA A 155 -3.10 5.55 -27.31
N ASP A 156 -3.62 6.29 -26.35
CA ASP A 156 -3.05 6.39 -25.02
C ASP A 156 -4.13 6.61 -23.94
N LEU A 157 -3.82 6.18 -22.72
CA LEU A 157 -4.65 6.31 -21.53
C LEU A 157 -3.74 6.40 -20.32
N VAL A 158 -3.84 7.52 -19.61
CA VAL A 158 -3.22 7.70 -18.30
C VAL A 158 -4.28 8.03 -17.26
N VAL A 159 -4.14 7.42 -16.09
CA VAL A 159 -4.98 7.65 -14.93
C VAL A 159 -4.10 8.08 -13.79
N THR A 160 -4.42 9.21 -13.17
CA THR A 160 -3.77 9.68 -11.96
C THR A 160 -4.79 9.74 -10.84
N ALA A 161 -4.46 9.22 -9.68
CA ALA A 161 -5.28 9.33 -8.48
C ALA A 161 -4.42 9.85 -7.33
N GLN A 162 -4.85 10.92 -6.67
CA GLN A 162 -4.40 11.27 -5.32
C GLN A 162 -5.34 10.60 -4.33
N ILE A 163 -4.81 9.92 -3.32
CA ILE A 163 -5.60 9.20 -2.32
C ILE A 163 -5.11 9.58 -0.94
N ASP A 164 -6.05 9.95 -0.08
CA ASP A 164 -5.84 10.22 1.34
C ASP A 164 -6.61 9.20 2.17
N LEU A 165 -5.91 8.56 3.10
CA LEU A 165 -6.44 7.53 3.98
C LEU A 165 -6.29 7.97 5.42
N VAL A 166 -7.35 7.77 6.20
CA VAL A 166 -7.31 7.79 7.66
C VAL A 166 -7.80 6.45 8.17
N LEU A 167 -7.00 5.83 9.04
CA LEU A 167 -7.30 4.54 9.64
C LEU A 167 -7.25 4.66 11.16
N GLY A 168 -8.27 4.11 11.82
CA GLY A 168 -8.35 4.00 13.27
C GLY A 168 -8.62 2.56 13.68
N ALA A 169 -7.87 2.04 14.64
CA ALA A 169 -8.13 0.72 15.23
C ALA A 169 -8.39 0.86 16.73
N ARG A 170 -9.49 0.27 17.20
CA ARG A 170 -9.87 0.20 18.61
C ARG A 170 -9.92 -1.24 19.07
N GLY A 171 -9.39 -1.50 20.25
CA GLY A 171 -9.27 -2.85 20.79
C GLY A 171 -7.83 -3.35 20.75
N VAL A 172 -7.64 -4.60 21.13
CA VAL A 172 -6.31 -5.17 21.32
C VAL A 172 -5.74 -5.52 19.96
N VAL A 173 -4.80 -4.72 19.44
CA VAL A 173 -4.19 -4.93 18.13
C VAL A 173 -2.67 -4.96 18.25
N SER A 174 -2.07 -6.01 17.69
CA SER A 174 -0.63 -6.11 17.56
C SER A 174 -0.10 -5.11 16.54
N ARG A 175 1.19 -4.76 16.64
CA ARG A 175 1.83 -3.87 15.67
C ARG A 175 1.87 -4.47 14.25
N PRO A 176 2.17 -5.78 14.06
CA PRO A 176 2.09 -6.40 12.75
C PRO A 176 0.68 -6.36 12.15
N ALA A 177 -0.36 -6.70 12.92
CA ALA A 177 -1.75 -6.63 12.46
C ALA A 177 -2.12 -5.24 11.98
N TYR A 178 -1.83 -4.22 12.80
CA TYR A 178 -2.14 -2.82 12.46
C TYR A 178 -1.40 -2.37 11.18
N ARG A 179 -0.13 -2.74 11.04
CA ARG A 179 0.65 -2.46 9.84
C ARG A 179 0.04 -3.14 8.60
N GLY A 180 -0.34 -4.42 8.73
CA GLY A 180 -0.99 -5.18 7.67
C GLY A 180 -2.27 -4.48 7.19
N HIS A 181 -3.16 -4.08 8.10
CA HIS A 181 -4.38 -3.34 7.75
C HIS A 181 -4.11 -2.06 6.96
N LEU A 182 -3.10 -1.29 7.37
CA LEU A 182 -2.77 -0.04 6.69
C LEU A 182 -2.23 -0.30 5.27
N LEU A 183 -1.39 -1.33 5.10
CA LEU A 183 -0.86 -1.72 3.79
C LEU A 183 -1.97 -2.24 2.88
N THR A 184 -2.84 -3.13 3.37
CA THR A 184 -3.98 -3.67 2.62
C THR A 184 -4.94 -2.55 2.21
N ALA A 185 -5.24 -1.61 3.11
CA ALA A 185 -6.09 -0.46 2.79
C ALA A 185 -5.51 0.41 1.67
N VAL A 186 -4.21 0.71 1.73
CA VAL A 186 -3.52 1.47 0.65
C VAL A 186 -3.56 0.69 -0.66
N ALA A 187 -3.27 -0.61 -0.64
CA ALA A 187 -3.28 -1.44 -1.83
C ALA A 187 -4.67 -1.54 -2.46
N ASP A 188 -5.70 -1.87 -1.68
CA ASP A 188 -7.07 -1.99 -2.15
C ASP A 188 -7.62 -0.67 -2.69
N ALA A 189 -7.33 0.45 -2.02
CA ALA A 189 -7.73 1.77 -2.51
C ALA A 189 -7.01 2.12 -3.83
N SER A 190 -5.73 1.77 -3.97
CA SER A 190 -4.96 1.97 -5.22
C SER A 190 -5.57 1.21 -6.39
N VAL A 191 -5.85 -0.09 -6.18
CA VAL A 191 -6.49 -0.95 -7.18
C VAL A 191 -7.88 -0.44 -7.52
N SER A 192 -8.67 -0.02 -6.52
CA SER A 192 -10.03 0.49 -6.73
C SER A 192 -10.06 1.70 -7.69
N GLN A 193 -9.09 2.61 -7.59
CA GLN A 193 -9.02 3.80 -8.45
C GLN A 193 -8.60 3.48 -9.90
N THR A 194 -7.73 2.51 -10.12
CA THR A 194 -7.18 2.20 -11.45
C THR A 194 -7.98 1.12 -12.19
N ARG A 195 -8.60 0.17 -11.46
CA ARG A 195 -9.30 -1.00 -12.01
C ARG A 195 -10.31 -0.66 -13.08
N ALA A 196 -11.15 0.36 -12.86
CA ALA A 196 -12.23 0.68 -13.79
C ALA A 196 -11.72 1.09 -15.17
N GLN A 197 -10.51 1.67 -15.24
CA GLN A 197 -9.88 2.09 -16.48
C GLN A 197 -9.02 0.98 -17.10
N ILE A 198 -8.33 0.19 -16.27
CA ILE A 198 -7.63 -1.02 -16.72
C ILE A 198 -8.61 -1.98 -17.42
N ARG A 199 -9.84 -2.10 -16.90
CA ARG A 199 -10.91 -2.92 -17.50
C ARG A 199 -11.67 -2.25 -18.64
N ARG A 200 -11.44 -0.98 -18.96
CA ARG A 200 -12.03 -0.37 -20.15
C ARG A 200 -11.24 -0.68 -21.41
N THR A 201 -10.00 -1.14 -21.27
CA THR A 201 -9.22 -1.62 -22.41
C THR A 201 -9.49 -3.11 -22.72
N THR A 202 -10.17 -3.85 -21.84
CA THR A 202 -10.80 -5.17 -22.12
C THR A 202 -12.13 -5.04 -22.86
#